data_AF-A0A7V0S102-F1
#
_entry.id   AF-A0A7V0S102-F1
#
_cell.length_a   1.000
_cell.length_b   1.000
_cell.length_c   1.000
_cell.angle_alpha   90.00
_cell.angle_beta   90.00
_cell.angle_gamma   90.00
#
_symmetry.space_group_name_H-M   'P 1'
#
loop_
_entity.id
_entity.type
_entity.pdbx_description
1 polymer ?
#
loop_
_entity_poly.entity_id
_entity_poly.type
_entity_poly.pdbx_seq_one_letter_code
_entity_poly.pdbx_strand_id
1 'polypeptide(L)'
;MVNIGQTNQLQVVKQLDFGCYLDGGEQGEILLPRRYVPEDTKIGDTINVFIYFDSEDRIIATTEQPKLKLGEVAKLKAVSVTGAGAFLDWGLTKDIFVPFKEQKQRMEVGKWYIVALYIDHETNRLAASAKIEKFIDNTPPNYQAGQEVDLLIYSKTDLGYSAIINSEHWGVLYSNEVFQELRVGQSIKGYIKKIRDDEKIDLILQKPGYEKVDEISQSILDRLKQSDGYLSLTDKSEPETIYFYLGISKKVFKKAIGSLYKARLISIDDDGIRLT
;
A
#
# COMPACT_ATOMS: atom_id res chain seq x y z
N MET A 1 -23.84 -3.27 13.14
CA MET A 1 -24.11 -3.56 11.72
C MET A 1 -22.95 -4.36 11.19
N VAL A 2 -23.21 -5.50 10.55
CA VAL A 2 -22.16 -6.37 9.99
C VAL A 2 -21.82 -5.92 8.58
N ASN A 3 -20.53 -5.78 8.30
CA ASN A 3 -20.03 -5.40 6.98
C ASN A 3 -19.58 -6.65 6.21
N ILE A 4 -20.38 -7.04 5.22
CA ILE A 4 -20.06 -8.17 4.33
C ILE A 4 -18.86 -7.80 3.45
N GLY A 5 -17.97 -8.76 3.21
CA GLY A 5 -16.71 -8.55 2.49
C GLY A 5 -15.66 -7.81 3.31
N GLN A 6 -15.83 -7.70 4.63
CA GLN A 6 -14.89 -7.05 5.54
C GLN A 6 -14.65 -7.88 6.81
N THR A 7 -13.62 -7.50 7.57
CA THR A 7 -13.34 -8.04 8.89
C THR A 7 -14.24 -7.35 9.92
N ASN A 8 -14.90 -8.12 10.77
CA ASN A 8 -15.81 -7.68 11.80
C ASN A 8 -15.38 -8.25 13.15
N GLN A 9 -15.67 -7.55 14.24
CA GLN A 9 -15.53 -8.06 15.60
C GLN A 9 -16.90 -8.47 16.11
N LEU A 10 -17.15 -9.78 16.18
CA LEU A 10 -18.46 -10.32 16.56
C LEU A 10 -18.35 -11.19 17.81
N GLN A 11 -19.36 -11.12 18.66
CA GLN A 11 -19.42 -11.87 19.90
C GLN A 11 -19.99 -13.28 19.69
N VAL A 12 -19.42 -14.29 20.33
CA VAL A 12 -19.95 -15.66 20.35
C VAL A 12 -21.19 -15.72 21.22
N VAL A 13 -22.33 -16.08 20.63
CA VAL A 13 -23.62 -16.20 21.35
C VAL A 13 -24.03 -17.64 21.62
N LYS A 14 -23.50 -18.59 20.83
CA LYS A 14 -23.85 -20.01 20.95
C LYS A 14 -22.74 -20.89 20.41
N GLN A 15 -22.53 -22.05 21.04
CA GLN A 15 -21.52 -23.03 20.64
C GLN A 15 -22.19 -24.39 20.42
N LEU A 16 -21.86 -25.03 19.31
CA LEU A 16 -22.39 -26.33 18.89
C LEU A 16 -21.24 -27.19 18.34
N ASP A 17 -21.51 -28.48 18.11
CA ASP A 17 -20.48 -29.41 17.63
C ASP A 17 -19.87 -29.03 16.28
N PHE A 18 -20.63 -28.35 15.41
CA PHE A 18 -20.20 -27.96 14.07
C PHE A 18 -19.66 -26.52 13.97
N GLY A 19 -19.63 -25.76 15.07
CA GLY A 19 -19.11 -24.39 15.07
C GLY A 19 -19.72 -23.49 16.15
N CYS A 20 -19.45 -22.20 16.03
CA CYS A 20 -20.03 -21.17 16.90
C CYS A 20 -20.97 -20.27 16.09
N TYR A 21 -22.04 -19.79 16.70
CA TYR A 21 -22.80 -18.68 16.15
C TYR A 21 -22.33 -17.37 16.78
N LEU A 22 -22.16 -16.38 15.92
CA LEU A 22 -21.75 -15.03 16.26
C LEU A 22 -22.93 -14.08 16.14
N ASP A 23 -23.00 -13.08 17.02
CA ASP A 23 -24.01 -12.04 16.95
C ASP A 23 -23.76 -11.14 15.73
N GLY A 24 -24.60 -11.28 14.70
CA GLY A 24 -24.60 -10.43 13.51
C GLY A 24 -25.56 -9.24 13.59
N GLY A 25 -26.17 -8.98 14.75
CA GLY A 25 -27.17 -7.93 14.93
C GLY A 25 -28.38 -8.13 14.00
N GLU A 26 -28.65 -7.16 13.14
CA GLU A 26 -29.77 -7.20 12.18
C GLU A 26 -29.67 -8.36 11.16
N GLN A 27 -28.47 -8.89 10.92
CA GLN A 27 -28.27 -10.05 10.05
C GLN A 27 -28.54 -11.39 10.75
N GLY A 28 -28.90 -11.36 12.04
CA GLY A 28 -29.13 -12.55 12.86
C GLY A 28 -27.84 -13.26 13.28
N GLU A 29 -27.96 -14.54 13.61
CA GLU A 29 -26.83 -15.38 14.01
C GLU A 29 -26.00 -15.81 12.79
N ILE A 30 -24.70 -15.55 12.81
CA ILE A 30 -23.77 -15.91 11.73
C ILE A 30 -22.90 -17.09 12.16
N LEU A 31 -22.86 -18.15 11.34
CA LEU A 31 -22.06 -19.34 11.64
C LEU A 31 -20.56 -19.08 11.40
N LEU A 32 -19.74 -19.39 12.40
CA LEU A 32 -18.30 -19.64 12.31
C LEU A 32 -18.06 -21.16 12.38
N PRO A 33 -17.81 -21.84 11.24
CA PRO A 33 -17.57 -23.28 11.21
C PRO A 33 -16.45 -23.73 12.15
N ARG A 34 -16.59 -24.93 12.75
CA ARG A 34 -15.66 -25.49 13.74
C ARG A 34 -14.19 -25.35 13.37
N ARG A 35 -13.83 -25.60 12.11
CA ARG A 35 -12.44 -25.52 11.62
C ARG A 35 -11.80 -24.13 11.72
N TYR A 36 -12.61 -23.09 11.90
CA TYR A 36 -12.18 -21.69 12.01
C TYR A 36 -12.35 -21.13 13.42
N VAL A 37 -12.89 -21.92 14.36
CA VAL A 37 -13.05 -21.50 15.75
C VAL A 37 -11.68 -21.57 16.43
N PRO A 38 -11.14 -20.47 16.98
CA PRO A 38 -9.92 -20.50 17.76
C PRO A 38 -10.02 -21.46 18.96
N GLU A 39 -8.89 -22.03 19.37
CA GLU A 39 -8.84 -22.88 20.56
C GLU A 39 -9.33 -22.13 21.80
N ASP A 40 -9.99 -22.85 22.71
CA ASP A 40 -10.55 -22.33 23.97
C ASP A 40 -11.61 -21.20 23.86
N THR A 41 -12.16 -20.98 22.65
CA THR A 41 -13.27 -20.04 22.44
C THR A 41 -14.49 -20.39 23.31
N LYS A 42 -15.02 -19.40 24.03
CA LYS A 42 -16.20 -19.50 24.89
C LYS A 42 -17.32 -18.58 24.44
N ILE A 43 -18.54 -18.89 24.88
CA ILE A 43 -19.68 -17.98 24.75
C ILE A 43 -19.35 -16.69 25.49
N GLY A 44 -19.58 -15.56 24.82
CA GLY A 44 -19.26 -14.22 25.31
C GLY A 44 -17.96 -13.63 24.74
N ASP A 45 -17.08 -14.45 24.16
CA ASP A 45 -15.83 -13.97 23.56
C ASP A 45 -16.09 -13.20 22.25
N THR A 46 -15.24 -12.22 21.95
CA THR A 46 -15.28 -11.46 20.69
C THR A 46 -14.18 -11.94 19.76
N ILE A 47 -14.54 -12.26 18.52
CA ILE A 47 -13.62 -12.81 17.50
C ILE A 47 -13.57 -11.87 16.30
N ASN A 48 -12.34 -11.63 15.80
CA ASN A 48 -12.13 -11.00 14.50
C ASN A 48 -12.41 -12.01 13.38
N VAL A 49 -13.47 -11.79 12.61
CA VAL A 49 -13.88 -12.69 11.53
C VAL A 49 -14.13 -11.95 10.22
N PHE A 50 -13.76 -12.55 9.10
CA PHE A 50 -14.16 -12.09 7.79
C PHE A 50 -15.55 -12.63 7.46
N ILE A 51 -16.45 -11.75 7.00
CA ILE A 51 -17.83 -12.11 6.67
C ILE A 51 -18.00 -12.17 5.16
N TYR A 52 -18.51 -13.29 4.64
CA TYR A 52 -18.72 -13.50 3.21
C TYR A 52 -19.87 -14.47 2.96
N PHE A 53 -20.03 -14.93 1.72
CA PHE A 53 -21.05 -15.90 1.33
C PHE A 53 -20.45 -17.27 1.03
N ASP A 54 -21.04 -18.33 1.59
CA ASP A 54 -20.70 -19.71 1.26
C ASP A 54 -21.14 -20.11 -0.17
N SER A 55 -21.06 -21.40 -0.51
CA SER A 55 -21.51 -21.93 -1.81
C SER A 55 -23.03 -21.95 -1.99
N GLU A 56 -23.79 -21.83 -0.91
CA GLU A 56 -25.27 -21.80 -0.88
C GLU A 56 -25.80 -20.36 -0.71
N ASP A 57 -24.94 -19.36 -0.88
CA ASP A 57 -25.23 -17.93 -0.74
C ASP A 57 -25.73 -17.51 0.66
N ARG A 58 -25.31 -18.24 1.70
CA ARG A 58 -25.55 -17.88 3.09
C ARG A 58 -24.40 -17.06 3.65
N ILE A 59 -24.72 -16.08 4.50
CA ILE A 59 -23.72 -15.32 5.25
C ILE A 59 -22.98 -16.27 6.20
N ILE A 60 -21.65 -16.25 6.12
CA ILE A 60 -20.78 -17.11 6.92
C ILE A 60 -19.54 -16.33 7.37
N ALA A 61 -19.00 -16.74 8.53
CA ALA A 61 -17.78 -16.18 9.10
C ALA A 61 -16.59 -17.13 8.92
N THR A 62 -15.40 -16.56 8.78
CA THR A 62 -14.13 -17.28 8.85
C THR A 62 -13.08 -16.45 9.59
N THR A 63 -12.14 -17.11 10.27
CA THR A 63 -10.94 -16.47 10.84
C THR A 63 -9.78 -16.41 9.84
N GLU A 64 -9.93 -17.06 8.68
CA GLU A 64 -9.00 -16.92 7.56
C GLU A 64 -8.96 -15.48 7.04
N GLN A 65 -7.78 -15.05 6.60
CA GLN A 65 -7.59 -13.74 6.00
C GLN A 65 -7.68 -13.85 4.47
N PRO A 66 -8.66 -13.22 3.82
CA PRO A 66 -8.70 -13.20 2.36
C PRO A 66 -7.56 -12.37 1.81
N LYS A 67 -7.19 -12.62 0.55
CA LYS A 67 -6.21 -11.84 -0.21
C LYS A 67 -6.76 -10.48 -0.69
N LEU A 68 -8.07 -10.26 -0.53
CA LEU A 68 -8.79 -9.10 -1.06
C LEU A 68 -10.07 -8.86 -0.25
N LYS A 69 -10.30 -7.63 0.23
CA LYS A 69 -11.54 -7.23 0.92
C LYS A 69 -12.37 -6.28 0.06
N LEU A 70 -13.61 -6.03 0.48
CA LEU A 70 -14.53 -5.15 -0.24
C LEU A 70 -13.98 -3.73 -0.28
N GLY A 71 -13.96 -3.14 -1.48
CA GLY A 71 -13.36 -1.84 -1.73
C GLY A 71 -11.84 -1.87 -1.94
N GLU A 72 -11.19 -3.03 -1.78
CA GLU A 72 -9.76 -3.16 -2.06
C GLU A 72 -9.49 -3.55 -3.51
N VAL A 73 -8.24 -3.34 -3.95
CA VAL A 73 -7.69 -3.84 -5.20
C VAL A 73 -6.47 -4.71 -4.92
N ALA A 74 -6.40 -5.89 -5.53
CA ALA A 74 -5.25 -6.80 -5.38
C ALA A 74 -4.99 -7.61 -6.65
N LYS A 75 -3.80 -8.20 -6.71
CA LYS A 75 -3.42 -9.14 -7.77
C LYS A 75 -3.68 -10.58 -7.34
N LEU A 76 -4.63 -11.25 -8.00
CA LEU A 76 -5.03 -12.63 -7.69
C LEU A 76 -4.78 -13.56 -8.88
N LYS A 77 -4.58 -14.84 -8.60
CA LYS A 77 -4.32 -15.88 -9.62
C LYS A 77 -5.63 -16.51 -10.07
N ALA A 78 -5.84 -16.67 -11.37
CA ALA A 78 -6.97 -17.44 -11.88
C ALA A 78 -6.75 -18.93 -11.64
N VAL A 79 -7.71 -19.58 -10.99
CA VAL A 79 -7.65 -21.01 -10.62
C VAL A 79 -8.64 -21.85 -11.41
N SER A 80 -9.74 -21.26 -11.88
CA SER A 80 -10.65 -21.92 -12.82
C SER A 80 -11.35 -20.93 -13.74
N VAL A 81 -11.86 -21.44 -14.86
CA VAL A 81 -12.64 -20.69 -15.85
C VAL A 81 -13.87 -21.52 -16.21
N THR A 82 -15.02 -20.88 -16.33
CA THR A 82 -16.31 -21.51 -16.66
C THR A 82 -16.99 -20.78 -17.83
N GLY A 83 -18.17 -21.26 -18.24
CA GLY A 83 -18.98 -20.58 -19.26
C GLY A 83 -19.55 -19.22 -18.84
N ALA A 84 -19.40 -18.81 -17.57
CA ALA A 84 -19.91 -17.53 -17.07
C ALA A 84 -18.80 -16.51 -16.74
N GLY A 85 -17.57 -16.97 -16.52
CA GLY A 85 -16.48 -16.12 -16.04
C GLY A 85 -15.27 -16.92 -15.58
N ALA A 86 -14.48 -16.33 -14.69
CA ALA A 86 -13.33 -16.96 -14.08
C ALA A 86 -13.41 -16.88 -12.55
N PHE A 87 -12.70 -17.77 -11.88
CA PHE A 87 -12.55 -17.75 -10.43
C PHE A 87 -11.09 -17.50 -10.09
N LEU A 88 -10.86 -16.55 -9.19
CA LEU A 88 -9.54 -16.18 -8.70
C LEU A 88 -9.34 -16.67 -7.27
N ASP A 89 -8.13 -17.15 -6.99
CA ASP A 89 -7.69 -17.57 -5.67
C ASP A 89 -7.84 -16.41 -4.67
N TRP A 90 -8.88 -16.50 -3.84
CA TRP A 90 -9.22 -15.48 -2.87
C TRP A 90 -8.51 -15.66 -1.54
N GLY A 91 -7.79 -16.78 -1.35
CA GLY A 91 -7.22 -17.17 -0.07
C GLY A 91 -8.24 -17.69 0.95
N LEU A 92 -9.48 -17.93 0.53
CA LEU A 92 -10.53 -18.56 1.33
C LEU A 92 -10.88 -19.93 0.71
N THR A 93 -11.74 -20.70 1.39
CA THR A 93 -12.26 -21.96 0.81
C THR A 93 -13.02 -21.75 -0.52
N LYS A 94 -13.59 -20.56 -0.73
CA LYS A 94 -14.26 -20.18 -1.98
C LYS A 94 -13.41 -19.18 -2.74
N ASP A 95 -13.30 -19.39 -4.05
CA ASP A 95 -12.65 -18.46 -4.96
C ASP A 95 -13.57 -17.30 -5.33
N ILE A 96 -13.00 -16.14 -5.66
CA ILE A 96 -13.77 -14.96 -6.03
C ILE A 96 -14.11 -14.99 -7.52
N PHE A 97 -15.38 -14.81 -7.84
CA PHE A 97 -15.88 -14.85 -9.21
C PHE A 97 -15.66 -13.52 -9.94
N VAL A 98 -15.17 -13.60 -11.18
CA VAL A 98 -15.01 -12.49 -12.12
C VAL A 98 -15.87 -12.75 -13.36
N PRO A 99 -17.05 -12.12 -13.47
CA PRO A 99 -17.92 -12.26 -14.63
C PRO A 99 -17.24 -11.81 -15.92
N PHE A 100 -17.61 -12.39 -17.06
CA PHE A 100 -17.07 -11.98 -18.37
C PHE A 100 -17.26 -10.49 -18.67
N LYS A 101 -18.37 -9.87 -18.22
CA LYS A 101 -18.63 -8.43 -18.37
C LYS A 101 -17.63 -7.55 -17.62
N GLU A 102 -16.95 -8.10 -16.61
CA GLU A 102 -15.99 -7.41 -15.75
C GLU A 102 -14.53 -7.77 -16.06
N GLN A 103 -14.29 -8.60 -17.09
CA GLN A 103 -12.94 -8.90 -17.57
C GLN A 103 -12.52 -7.88 -18.65
N LYS A 104 -11.26 -7.41 -18.61
CA LYS A 104 -10.66 -6.61 -19.71
C LYS A 104 -10.31 -7.47 -20.92
N GLN A 105 -9.86 -8.69 -20.64
CA GLN A 105 -9.56 -9.75 -21.60
C GLN A 105 -9.91 -11.08 -20.95
N ARG A 106 -10.17 -12.12 -21.75
CA ARG A 106 -10.49 -13.45 -21.22
C ARG A 106 -9.38 -13.90 -20.26
N MET A 107 -9.79 -14.28 -19.06
CA MET A 107 -8.87 -14.80 -18.06
C MET A 107 -8.48 -16.24 -18.37
N GLU A 108 -7.24 -16.61 -18.06
CA GLU A 108 -6.68 -17.92 -18.30
C GLU A 108 -6.17 -18.51 -16.98
N VAL A 109 -6.48 -19.78 -16.74
CA VAL A 109 -6.02 -20.51 -15.55
C VAL A 109 -4.50 -20.42 -15.42
N GLY A 110 -4.02 -20.13 -14.22
CA GLY A 110 -2.60 -20.00 -13.91
C GLY A 110 -2.04 -18.58 -14.03
N LYS A 111 -2.73 -17.67 -14.74
CA LYS A 111 -2.31 -16.27 -14.89
C LYS A 111 -2.81 -15.40 -13.73
N TRP A 112 -2.22 -14.22 -13.59
CA TRP A 112 -2.51 -13.27 -12.51
C TRP A 112 -3.16 -12.00 -13.04
N TYR A 113 -4.14 -11.49 -12.30
CA TYR A 113 -4.96 -10.36 -12.69
C TYR A 113 -5.12 -9.39 -11.52
N ILE A 114 -4.99 -8.09 -11.79
CA ILE A 114 -5.36 -7.05 -10.83
C ILE A 114 -6.88 -6.88 -10.90
N VAL A 115 -7.55 -7.02 -9.76
CA VAL A 115 -9.01 -6.92 -9.63
C VAL A 115 -9.42 -6.12 -8.40
N ALA A 116 -10.56 -5.44 -8.51
CA ALA A 116 -11.25 -4.80 -7.39
C ALA A 116 -12.41 -5.67 -6.91
N LEU A 117 -12.62 -5.79 -5.60
CA LEU A 117 -13.80 -6.47 -5.04
C LEU A 117 -14.96 -5.49 -4.88
N TYR A 118 -16.14 -5.90 -5.34
CA TYR A 118 -17.35 -5.11 -5.28
C TYR A 118 -18.57 -5.96 -4.91
N ILE A 119 -19.65 -5.31 -4.46
CA ILE A 119 -20.96 -5.94 -4.30
C ILE A 119 -21.75 -5.73 -5.59
N ASP A 120 -22.17 -6.82 -6.22
CA ASP A 120 -23.14 -6.77 -7.31
C ASP A 120 -24.53 -6.52 -6.74
N HIS A 121 -25.07 -5.32 -6.93
CA HIS A 121 -26.36 -4.91 -6.37
C HIS A 121 -27.57 -5.66 -6.95
N GLU A 122 -27.45 -6.29 -8.12
CA GLU A 122 -28.55 -7.10 -8.70
C GLU A 122 -28.69 -8.43 -7.96
N THR A 123 -27.56 -9.00 -7.53
CA THR A 123 -27.52 -10.33 -6.90
C THR A 123 -27.24 -10.29 -5.40
N ASN A 124 -26.83 -9.13 -4.88
CA ASN A 124 -26.30 -8.91 -3.54
C ASN A 124 -25.10 -9.80 -3.18
N ARG A 125 -24.29 -10.17 -4.18
CA ARG A 125 -23.11 -11.05 -4.02
C ARG A 125 -21.81 -10.30 -4.18
N LEU A 126 -20.76 -10.79 -3.52
CA LEU A 126 -19.40 -10.34 -3.78
C LEU A 126 -18.89 -10.90 -5.12
N ALA A 127 -18.35 -10.01 -5.93
CA ALA A 127 -17.70 -10.34 -7.19
C ALA A 127 -16.45 -9.45 -7.36
N ALA A 128 -15.57 -9.85 -8.29
CA ALA A 128 -14.37 -9.09 -8.62
C ALA A 128 -14.42 -8.58 -10.05
N SER A 129 -13.75 -7.45 -10.31
CA SER A 129 -13.66 -6.84 -11.64
C SER A 129 -12.24 -6.42 -11.98
N ALA A 130 -11.82 -6.72 -13.21
CA ALA A 130 -10.54 -6.26 -13.75
C ALA A 130 -10.65 -4.87 -14.39
N LYS A 131 -11.85 -4.29 -14.48
CA LYS A 131 -12.12 -2.93 -14.98
C LYS A 131 -11.93 -1.91 -13.85
N ILE A 132 -10.67 -1.79 -13.41
CA ILE A 132 -10.25 -0.99 -12.25
C ILE A 132 -10.70 0.47 -12.33
N GLU A 133 -10.81 1.04 -13.53
CA GLU A 133 -11.23 2.42 -13.77
C GLU A 133 -12.62 2.75 -13.21
N LYS A 134 -13.45 1.75 -12.93
CA LYS A 134 -14.77 1.94 -12.30
C LYS A 134 -14.68 2.20 -10.79
N PHE A 135 -13.56 1.86 -10.15
CA PHE A 135 -13.43 1.79 -8.70
C PHE A 135 -12.45 2.82 -8.13
N ILE A 136 -11.62 3.41 -8.97
CA ILE A 136 -10.55 4.35 -8.59
C ILE A 136 -10.91 5.78 -9.03
N ASP A 137 -10.53 6.77 -8.22
CA ASP A 137 -10.83 8.21 -8.36
C ASP A 137 -12.34 8.54 -8.29
N ASN A 138 -13.10 7.74 -7.53
CA ASN A 138 -14.54 8.01 -7.28
C ASN A 138 -14.80 9.07 -6.19
N THR A 139 -13.74 9.52 -5.52
CA THR A 139 -13.79 10.53 -4.46
C THR A 139 -12.66 11.54 -4.65
N PRO A 140 -12.78 12.78 -4.14
CA PRO A 140 -11.67 13.71 -4.10
C PRO A 140 -10.53 13.18 -3.22
N PRO A 141 -9.26 13.30 -3.64
CA PRO A 141 -8.13 12.82 -2.87
C PRO A 141 -7.94 13.65 -1.59
N ASN A 142 -7.93 12.97 -0.45
CA ASN A 142 -7.70 13.58 0.86
C ASN A 142 -6.38 13.09 1.46
N TYR A 143 -5.27 13.59 0.93
CA TYR A 143 -3.93 13.23 1.37
C TYR A 143 -3.08 14.45 1.72
N GLN A 144 -1.99 14.23 2.47
CA GLN A 144 -0.99 15.24 2.76
C GLN A 144 0.36 14.88 2.14
N ALA A 145 1.14 15.87 1.73
CA ALA A 145 2.51 15.64 1.28
C ALA A 145 3.34 14.98 2.40
N GLY A 146 4.05 13.92 2.07
CA GLY A 146 4.81 13.08 2.99
C GLY A 146 4.01 12.01 3.73
N GLN A 147 2.69 11.93 3.52
CA GLN A 147 1.88 10.86 4.07
C GLN A 147 2.29 9.50 3.49
N GLU A 148 2.49 8.51 4.37
CA GLU A 148 2.72 7.13 3.99
C GLU A 148 1.41 6.49 3.48
N VAL A 149 1.51 5.75 2.37
CA VAL A 149 0.37 5.12 1.70
C VAL A 149 0.73 3.73 1.19
N ASP A 150 -0.28 2.89 1.03
CA ASP A 150 -0.19 1.60 0.34
C ASP A 150 -0.33 1.80 -1.16
N LEU A 151 0.62 1.26 -1.92
CA LEU A 151 0.64 1.34 -3.38
C LEU A 151 0.52 -0.05 -3.99
N LEU A 152 -0.38 -0.20 -4.96
CA LEU A 152 -0.38 -1.33 -5.89
C LEU A 152 0.09 -0.85 -7.26
N ILE A 153 1.25 -1.33 -7.71
CA ILE A 153 1.80 -0.97 -9.03
C ILE A 153 0.88 -1.52 -10.12
N TYR A 154 0.28 -0.67 -10.94
CA TYR A 154 -0.76 -1.06 -11.88
C TYR A 154 -0.25 -1.25 -13.31
N SER A 155 0.52 -0.28 -13.81
CA SER A 155 1.11 -0.35 -15.15
C SER A 155 2.41 0.41 -15.22
N LYS A 156 3.23 0.09 -16.23
CA LYS A 156 4.43 0.85 -16.59
C LYS A 156 4.14 1.69 -17.82
N THR A 157 4.57 2.95 -17.80
CA THR A 157 4.46 3.91 -18.90
C THR A 157 5.83 4.52 -19.19
N ASP A 158 5.93 5.35 -20.23
CA ASP A 158 7.19 6.03 -20.56
C ASP A 158 7.63 7.03 -19.46
N LEU A 159 6.67 7.60 -18.73
CA LEU A 159 6.94 8.52 -17.62
C LEU A 159 7.37 7.80 -16.33
N GLY A 160 7.03 6.52 -16.18
CA GLY A 160 7.30 5.76 -14.96
C GLY A 160 6.27 4.67 -14.70
N TYR A 161 5.69 4.66 -13.51
CA TYR A 161 4.71 3.66 -13.10
C TYR A 161 3.43 4.32 -12.62
N SER A 162 2.28 3.80 -13.07
CA SER A 162 1.01 4.09 -12.43
C SER A 162 0.85 3.17 -11.21
N ALA A 163 0.30 3.70 -10.14
CA ALA A 163 0.01 2.96 -8.93
C ALA A 163 -1.38 3.35 -8.40
N ILE A 164 -2.03 2.40 -7.73
CA ILE A 164 -3.27 2.63 -7.01
C ILE A 164 -2.91 2.89 -5.55
N ILE A 165 -3.36 4.02 -5.02
CA ILE A 165 -3.10 4.49 -3.66
C ILE A 165 -4.26 4.05 -2.78
N ASN A 166 -3.98 3.26 -1.75
CA ASN A 166 -4.95 2.78 -0.75
C ASN A 166 -6.22 2.14 -1.35
N SER A 167 -6.15 1.59 -2.58
CA SER A 167 -7.30 1.10 -3.35
C SER A 167 -8.34 2.18 -3.76
N GLU A 168 -8.00 3.46 -3.68
CA GLU A 168 -8.94 4.57 -3.88
C GLU A 168 -8.57 5.51 -5.01
N HIS A 169 -7.28 5.88 -5.15
CA HIS A 169 -6.87 6.94 -6.09
C HIS A 169 -5.71 6.54 -6.99
N TRP A 170 -5.61 7.16 -8.16
CA TRP A 170 -4.46 7.01 -9.05
C TRP A 170 -3.26 7.86 -8.60
N GLY A 171 -2.06 7.32 -8.74
CA GLY A 171 -0.81 8.05 -8.57
C GLY A 171 0.26 7.66 -9.57
N VAL A 172 1.27 8.53 -9.72
CA VAL A 172 2.40 8.32 -10.64
C VAL A 172 3.73 8.34 -9.88
N LEU A 173 4.51 7.28 -10.07
CA LEU A 173 5.91 7.19 -9.69
C LEU A 173 6.78 7.48 -10.92
N TYR A 174 7.50 8.59 -10.95
CA TYR A 174 8.34 8.93 -12.10
C TYR A 174 9.60 8.06 -12.20
N SER A 175 9.94 7.63 -13.41
CA SER A 175 11.07 6.72 -13.66
C SER A 175 12.42 7.25 -13.17
N ASN A 176 12.63 8.58 -13.20
CA ASN A 176 13.83 9.24 -12.72
C ASN A 176 13.96 9.29 -11.18
N GLU A 177 12.93 8.91 -10.44
CA GLU A 177 12.89 8.90 -8.97
C GLU A 177 12.72 7.48 -8.39
N VAL A 178 12.62 6.47 -9.26
CA VAL A 178 12.50 5.06 -8.89
C VAL A 178 13.82 4.36 -9.10
N PHE A 179 14.56 4.15 -8.01
CA PHE A 179 15.89 3.51 -8.01
C PHE A 179 15.84 1.99 -7.74
N GLN A 180 14.70 1.35 -7.99
CA GLN A 180 14.49 -0.09 -7.83
C GLN A 180 13.59 -0.64 -8.94
N GLU A 181 13.69 -1.93 -9.23
CA GLU A 181 12.78 -2.58 -10.18
C GLU A 181 11.40 -2.77 -9.55
N LEU A 182 10.34 -2.33 -10.23
CA LEU A 182 8.96 -2.53 -9.82
C LEU A 182 8.23 -3.45 -10.79
N ARG A 183 7.39 -4.34 -10.25
CA ARG A 183 6.61 -5.30 -11.04
C ARG A 183 5.13 -4.96 -11.00
N VAL A 184 4.43 -5.19 -12.11
CA VAL A 184 2.96 -5.01 -12.16
C VAL A 184 2.26 -5.95 -11.18
N GLY A 185 1.40 -5.35 -10.36
CA GLY A 185 0.66 -5.91 -9.24
C GLY A 185 1.51 -6.20 -8.00
N GLN A 186 2.68 -5.58 -7.89
CA GLN A 186 3.44 -5.52 -6.64
C GLN A 186 2.76 -4.54 -5.68
N SER A 187 2.55 -4.97 -4.43
CA SER A 187 2.17 -4.09 -3.33
C SER A 187 3.43 -3.57 -2.63
N ILE A 188 3.49 -2.27 -2.36
CA ILE A 188 4.63 -1.62 -1.71
C ILE A 188 4.16 -0.39 -0.92
N LYS A 189 4.87 -0.02 0.14
CA LYS A 189 4.68 1.29 0.79
C LYS A 189 5.32 2.39 -0.04
N GLY A 190 4.68 3.56 -0.05
CA GLY A 190 5.23 4.78 -0.64
C GLY A 190 4.72 6.01 0.10
N TYR A 191 5.04 7.17 -0.45
CA TYR A 191 4.67 8.45 0.13
C TYR A 191 4.09 9.37 -0.94
N ILE A 192 3.14 10.19 -0.50
CA ILE A 192 2.57 11.27 -1.31
C ILE A 192 3.65 12.35 -1.48
N LYS A 193 4.08 12.60 -2.71
CA LYS A 193 5.05 13.67 -2.99
C LYS A 193 4.36 15.02 -2.98
N LYS A 194 3.30 15.12 -3.78
CA LYS A 194 2.40 16.27 -3.87
C LYS A 194 1.10 15.88 -4.55
N ILE A 195 0.05 16.61 -4.22
CA ILE A 195 -1.21 16.63 -4.96
C ILE A 195 -1.13 17.84 -5.89
N ARG A 196 -1.45 17.65 -7.17
CA ARG A 196 -1.39 18.68 -8.21
C ARG A 196 -2.71 19.45 -8.29
N ASP A 197 -2.70 20.59 -8.97
CA ASP A 197 -3.90 21.41 -9.18
C ASP A 197 -4.98 20.67 -9.99
N ASP A 198 -4.60 19.67 -10.79
CA ASP A 198 -5.51 18.78 -11.53
C ASP A 198 -5.89 17.52 -10.73
N GLU A 199 -5.73 17.55 -9.40
CA GLU A 199 -5.99 16.46 -8.44
C GLU A 199 -5.15 15.20 -8.63
N LYS A 200 -4.30 15.14 -9.65
CA LYS A 200 -3.36 14.02 -9.85
C LYS A 200 -2.31 13.98 -8.74
N ILE A 201 -1.91 12.76 -8.38
CA ILE A 201 -0.99 12.53 -7.26
C ILE A 201 0.37 12.07 -7.78
N ASP A 202 1.40 12.82 -7.44
CA ASP A 202 2.79 12.39 -7.63
C ASP A 202 3.24 11.59 -6.39
N LEU A 203 3.92 10.48 -6.61
CA LEU A 203 4.36 9.55 -5.56
C LEU A 203 5.89 9.45 -5.51
N ILE A 204 6.41 9.04 -4.36
CA ILE A 204 7.81 8.65 -4.15
C ILE A 204 7.89 7.40 -3.27
N LEU A 205 8.94 6.60 -3.42
CA LEU A 205 9.15 5.38 -2.61
C LEU A 205 9.99 5.62 -1.36
N GLN A 206 10.64 6.78 -1.27
CA GLN A 206 11.45 7.17 -0.13
C GLN A 206 10.73 8.25 0.65
N LYS A 207 10.83 8.19 1.98
CA LYS A 207 10.20 9.19 2.84
C LYS A 207 10.80 10.57 2.54
N PRO A 208 9.97 11.59 2.25
CA PRO A 208 10.49 12.93 1.98
C PRO A 208 11.26 13.46 3.21
N GLY A 209 12.43 14.06 2.97
CA GLY A 209 13.37 14.46 4.01
C GLY A 209 14.34 13.37 4.47
N TYR A 210 14.09 12.11 4.11
CA TYR A 210 15.03 10.99 4.23
C TYR A 210 15.70 10.78 2.88
N GLU A 211 16.37 11.82 2.35
CA GLU A 211 17.42 11.55 1.36
C GLU A 211 18.40 10.63 2.09
N LYS A 212 18.61 9.40 1.59
CA LYS A 212 19.76 8.60 2.02
C LYS A 212 20.96 9.52 1.87
N VAL A 213 21.46 9.98 3.01
CA VAL A 213 22.69 10.76 3.09
C VAL A 213 23.73 9.88 2.40
N ASP A 214 24.21 10.28 1.23
CA ASP A 214 25.26 9.51 0.55
C ASP A 214 26.48 9.41 1.48
N GLU A 215 27.33 8.40 1.32
CA GLU A 215 28.44 8.14 2.25
C GLU A 215 29.30 9.38 2.52
N ILE A 216 29.38 10.27 1.52
CA ILE A 216 30.10 11.54 1.59
C ILE A 216 29.37 12.56 2.46
N SER A 217 28.07 12.72 2.26
CA SER A 217 27.23 13.58 3.11
C SER A 217 27.22 13.08 4.55
N GLN A 218 27.29 11.76 4.77
CA GLN A 218 27.30 11.14 6.09
C GLN A 218 28.65 11.41 6.77
N SER A 219 29.74 11.26 6.03
CA SER A 219 31.09 11.64 6.46
C SER A 219 31.18 13.12 6.86
N ILE A 220 30.57 14.03 6.09
CA ILE A 220 30.50 15.47 6.46
C ILE A 220 29.70 15.67 7.74
N LEU A 221 28.58 14.98 7.89
CA LEU A 221 27.70 15.10 9.07
C LEU A 221 28.36 14.53 10.34
N ASP A 222 29.11 13.45 10.21
CA ASP A 222 29.92 12.88 11.29
C ASP A 222 31.08 13.81 11.68
N ARG A 223 31.72 14.45 10.69
CA ARG A 223 32.75 15.47 10.93
C ARG A 223 32.20 16.69 11.66
N LEU A 224 30.99 17.13 11.30
CA LEU A 224 30.28 18.20 11.99
C LEU A 224 30.02 17.85 13.45
N LYS A 225 29.53 16.63 13.72
CA LYS A 225 29.32 16.15 15.10
C LYS A 225 30.62 16.09 15.92
N GLN A 226 31.75 15.75 15.27
CA GLN A 226 33.07 15.75 15.91
C GLN A 226 33.64 17.15 16.15
N SER A 227 33.10 18.17 15.48
CA SER A 227 33.56 19.57 15.53
C SER A 227 32.53 20.48 16.21
N ASP A 228 31.89 19.98 17.28
CA ASP A 228 30.85 20.68 18.05
C ASP A 228 29.70 21.26 17.21
N GLY A 229 29.36 20.58 16.12
CA GLY A 229 28.26 20.96 15.23
C GLY A 229 28.59 22.10 14.27
N TYR A 230 29.86 22.49 14.10
CA TYR A 230 30.25 23.59 13.22
C TYR A 230 31.50 23.28 12.39
N LEU A 231 31.47 23.65 11.11
CA LEU A 231 32.66 23.70 10.25
C LEU A 231 32.73 25.05 9.56
N SER A 232 33.89 25.72 9.62
CA SER A 232 34.13 26.96 8.88
C SER A 232 34.48 26.66 7.40
N LEU A 233 33.56 25.97 6.74
CA LEU A 233 33.61 25.63 5.31
C LEU A 233 32.28 26.00 4.68
N THR A 234 32.31 26.69 3.56
CA THR A 234 31.14 27.06 2.76
C THR A 234 31.37 26.73 1.30
N ASP A 235 30.34 26.86 0.47
CA ASP A 235 30.48 26.66 -0.97
C ASP A 235 31.43 27.68 -1.65
N LYS A 236 31.74 28.77 -0.94
CA LYS A 236 32.72 29.80 -1.32
C LYS A 236 34.16 29.40 -0.97
N SER A 237 34.39 28.50 -0.02
CA SER A 237 35.74 28.08 0.40
C SER A 237 36.60 27.56 -0.76
N GLU A 238 37.90 27.84 -0.71
CA GLU A 238 38.83 27.41 -1.76
C GLU A 238 38.87 25.88 -1.90
N PRO A 239 39.02 25.34 -3.14
CA PRO A 239 39.07 23.90 -3.38
C PRO A 239 40.12 23.17 -2.52
N GLU A 240 41.29 23.77 -2.35
CA GLU A 240 42.39 23.23 -1.56
C GLU A 240 42.02 23.12 -0.09
N THR A 241 41.30 24.11 0.45
CA THR A 241 40.81 24.10 1.83
C THR A 241 39.77 22.99 2.04
N ILE A 242 38.81 22.86 1.13
CA ILE A 242 37.79 21.80 1.19
C ILE A 242 38.45 20.41 1.13
N TYR A 243 39.44 20.24 0.26
CA TYR A 243 40.15 18.98 0.13
C TYR A 243 41.02 18.67 1.36
N PHE A 244 41.72 19.66 1.91
CA PHE A 244 42.53 19.50 3.12
C PHE A 244 41.69 19.04 4.31
N TYR A 245 40.52 19.67 4.51
CA TYR A 245 39.65 19.26 5.60
C TYR A 245 38.98 17.93 5.27
N LEU A 246 38.24 17.82 4.17
CA LEU A 246 37.27 16.73 3.95
C LEU A 246 37.73 15.63 2.98
N GLY A 247 38.90 15.76 2.34
CA GLY A 247 39.42 14.78 1.38
C GLY A 247 38.62 14.66 0.08
N ILE A 248 37.73 15.62 -0.20
CA ILE A 248 36.81 15.61 -1.34
C ILE A 248 36.95 16.87 -2.19
N SER A 249 36.54 16.77 -3.45
CA SER A 249 36.53 17.94 -4.35
C SER A 249 35.44 18.94 -3.99
N LYS A 250 35.64 20.22 -4.32
CA LYS A 250 34.63 21.30 -4.16
C LYS A 250 33.30 20.97 -4.83
N LYS A 251 33.31 20.31 -5.99
CA LYS A 251 32.09 19.88 -6.69
C LYS A 251 31.29 18.86 -5.88
N VAL A 252 31.98 17.89 -5.31
CA VAL A 252 31.39 16.84 -4.47
C VAL A 252 30.88 17.43 -3.15
N PHE A 253 31.66 18.32 -2.53
CA PHE A 253 31.26 19.05 -1.33
C PHE A 253 29.98 19.86 -1.54
N LYS A 254 29.89 20.67 -2.62
CA LYS A 254 28.67 21.46 -2.94
C LYS A 254 27.44 20.58 -3.10
N LYS A 255 27.59 19.41 -3.71
CA LYS A 255 26.49 18.44 -3.85
C LYS A 255 26.05 17.91 -2.48
N ALA A 256 27.02 17.51 -1.65
CA ALA A 256 26.76 16.91 -0.35
C ALA A 256 26.12 17.90 0.64
N ILE A 257 26.66 19.11 0.81
CA ILE A 257 26.04 20.14 1.68
C ILE A 257 24.67 20.57 1.16
N GLY A 258 24.47 20.58 -0.16
CA GLY A 258 23.17 20.88 -0.77
C GLY A 258 22.11 19.83 -0.44
N SER A 259 22.48 18.54 -0.47
CA SER A 259 21.62 17.44 -0.02
C SER A 259 21.33 17.51 1.48
N LEU A 260 22.34 17.74 2.31
CA LEU A 260 22.18 17.90 3.76
C LEU A 260 21.27 19.08 4.13
N TYR A 261 21.41 20.22 3.43
CA TYR A 261 20.57 21.39 3.63
C TYR A 261 19.12 21.13 3.21
N LYS A 262 18.90 20.47 2.07
CA LYS A 262 17.55 20.04 1.64
C LYS A 262 16.90 19.07 2.63
N ALA A 263 17.70 18.18 3.22
CA ALA A 263 17.27 17.28 4.29
C ALA A 263 17.09 17.99 5.65
N ARG A 264 17.37 19.31 5.74
CA ARG A 264 17.29 20.14 6.95
C ARG A 264 18.20 19.68 8.10
N LEU A 265 19.25 18.93 7.78
CA LEU A 265 20.22 18.42 8.76
C LEU A 265 21.31 19.44 9.11
N ILE A 266 21.49 20.45 8.25
CA ILE A 266 22.43 21.55 8.46
C ILE A 266 21.82 22.89 8.07
N SER A 267 22.33 23.99 8.65
CA SER A 267 22.23 25.35 8.10
C SER A 267 23.53 25.73 7.39
N ILE A 268 23.42 26.60 6.39
CA ILE A 268 24.56 27.17 5.66
C ILE A 268 24.55 28.67 5.91
N ASP A 269 25.51 29.14 6.70
CA ASP A 269 25.72 30.54 7.03
C ASP A 269 26.86 31.10 6.16
N ASP A 270 27.08 32.42 6.21
CA ASP A 270 28.18 33.06 5.46
C ASP A 270 29.57 32.64 5.96
N ASP A 271 29.70 32.24 7.23
CA ASP A 271 30.95 31.87 7.90
C ASP A 271 31.21 30.36 7.99
N GLY A 272 30.20 29.52 7.73
CA GLY A 272 30.33 28.07 7.78
C GLY A 272 29.03 27.30 7.65
N ILE A 273 29.10 26.00 7.95
CA ILE A 273 27.94 25.10 8.03
C ILE A 273 27.74 24.64 9.48
N ARG A 274 26.49 24.62 9.94
CA ARG A 274 26.11 24.23 11.31
C ARG A 274 25.13 23.06 11.30
N LEU A 275 25.20 22.21 12.31
CA LEU A 275 24.18 21.20 12.57
C LEU A 275 22.88 21.87 13.05
N THR A 276 21.73 21.47 12.51
CA THR A 276 20.41 21.93 12.98
C THR A 276 19.80 21.02 14.04
#